data_AF-A0A818JXH8-F1
#
_entry.id   AF-A0A818JXH8-F1
#
_cell.length_a   1.000
_cell.length_b   1.000
_cell.length_c   1.000
_cell.angle_alpha   90.00
_cell.angle_beta   90.00
_cell.angle_gamma   90.00
#
_symmetry.space_group_name_H-M   'P 1'
#
loop_
_entity.id
_entity.type
_entity.pdbx_description
1 polymer ?
#
loop_
_entity_poly.entity_id
_entity_poly.type
_entity_poly.pdbx_seq_one_letter_code
_entity_poly.pdbx_strand_id
1 'polypeptide(L)'
;MFTLGKFREEQNLPFDLLSDFNKDVSKKYDSLYDQFPLFGLKGVTKRSAFVIDKQGKIKYAEVLADAGKVPDFVKIKETLEQCGH
;
A
#
# COMPACT_ATOMS: atom_id res chain seq x y z
N MET A 1 -14.80 9.39 -2.39
CA MET A 1 -15.11 8.17 -1.60
C MET A 1 -15.93 7.14 -2.38
N PHE A 2 -16.80 7.54 -3.31
CA PHE A 2 -17.60 6.64 -4.15
C PHE A 2 -16.80 5.74 -5.12
N THR A 3 -15.67 6.22 -5.64
CA THR A 3 -14.87 5.48 -6.63
C THR A 3 -14.22 4.21 -6.07
N LEU A 4 -13.71 4.24 -4.83
CA LEU A 4 -13.08 3.07 -4.20
C LEU A 4 -14.11 2.01 -3.82
N GLY A 5 -15.29 2.43 -3.35
CA GLY A 5 -16.40 1.52 -3.07
C GLY A 5 -16.83 0.75 -4.33
N LYS A 6 -17.08 1.47 -5.43
CA LYS A 6 -17.42 0.84 -6.71
C LYS A 6 -16.32 -0.07 -7.24
N PHE A 7 -15.05 0.33 -7.13
CA PHE A 7 -13.92 -0.51 -7.55
C PHE A 7 -13.83 -1.81 -6.73
N ARG A 8 -14.06 -1.76 -5.42
CA ARG A 8 -14.12 -2.95 -4.57
C ARG A 8 -15.21 -3.92 -5.03
N GLU A 9 -16.42 -3.39 -5.29
CA GLU A 9 -17.57 -4.17 -5.76
C GLU A 9 -17.27 -4.84 -7.10
N GLU A 10 -16.76 -4.08 -8.08
CA GLU A 10 -16.43 -4.60 -9.42
C GLU A 10 -15.33 -5.68 -9.39
N GLN A 11 -14.34 -5.54 -8.51
CA GLN A 11 -13.21 -6.46 -8.39
C GLN A 11 -13.44 -7.60 -7.36
N ASN A 12 -14.60 -7.63 -6.70
CA ASN A 12 -14.94 -8.60 -5.65
C ASN A 12 -13.83 -8.78 -4.58
N LEU A 13 -13.24 -7.67 -4.14
CA LEU A 13 -12.12 -7.72 -3.20
C LEU A 13 -12.59 -8.07 -1.77
N PRO A 14 -12.00 -9.09 -1.12
CA PRO A 14 -12.43 -9.55 0.20
C PRO A 14 -11.95 -8.65 1.36
N PHE A 15 -11.34 -7.51 1.05
CA PHE A 15 -10.73 -6.59 2.03
C PHE A 15 -11.15 -5.14 1.77
N ASP A 16 -10.98 -4.31 2.80
CA ASP A 16 -11.34 -2.90 2.74
C ASP A 16 -10.35 -2.08 1.91
N LEU A 17 -10.87 -1.11 1.16
CA LEU A 17 -10.09 -0.11 0.46
C LEU A 17 -10.22 1.23 1.17
N LEU A 18 -9.08 1.77 1.60
CA LEU A 18 -9.00 3.04 2.30
C LEU A 18 -8.61 4.17 1.34
N SER A 19 -9.13 5.37 1.60
CA SER A 19 -8.85 6.56 0.80
C SER A 19 -7.91 7.51 1.55
N ASP A 20 -6.66 7.60 1.12
CA ASP A 20 -5.70 8.60 1.59
C ASP A 20 -5.75 9.88 0.75
N PHE A 21 -6.93 10.50 0.65
CA PHE A 21 -7.15 11.66 -0.23
C PHE A 21 -6.23 12.86 0.10
N ASN A 22 -5.99 13.09 1.40
CA ASN A 22 -5.12 14.17 1.87
C ASN A 22 -3.62 13.84 1.79
N LYS A 23 -3.27 12.60 1.41
CA LYS A 23 -1.88 12.11 1.29
C LYS A 23 -1.10 12.16 2.61
N ASP A 24 -1.80 12.07 3.73
CA ASP A 24 -1.20 12.16 5.05
C ASP A 24 -0.55 10.83 5.43
N VAL A 25 -1.20 9.71 5.08
CA VAL A 25 -0.67 8.37 5.36
C VAL A 25 0.51 8.07 4.46
N SER A 26 0.39 8.35 3.16
CA SER A 26 1.46 8.11 2.19
C SER A 26 2.74 8.88 2.51
N LYS A 27 2.63 10.09 3.06
CA LYS A 27 3.79 10.85 3.58
C LYS A 27 4.37 10.23 4.84
N LYS A 28 3.53 9.83 5.80
CA LYS A 28 3.98 9.21 7.07
C LYS A 28 4.73 7.90 6.86
N TYR A 29 4.36 7.14 5.83
CA TYR A 29 4.98 5.86 5.48
C TYR A 29 6.09 5.99 4.42
N ASP A 30 6.54 7.21 4.11
CA ASP A 30 7.57 7.51 3.10
C ASP A 30 7.30 6.85 1.72
N SER A 31 6.02 6.67 1.41
CA SER A 31 5.54 5.96 0.23
C SER A 31 4.95 6.91 -0.80
N LEU A 32 5.32 8.20 -0.79
CA LEU A 32 4.88 9.16 -1.79
C LEU A 32 5.97 9.37 -2.85
N TYR A 33 5.59 9.47 -4.12
CA TYR A 33 6.47 10.02 -5.15
C TYR A 33 6.52 11.53 -5.03
N ASP A 34 7.74 12.10 -4.98
CA ASP A 34 7.95 13.54 -5.14
C ASP A 34 7.45 14.02 -6.52
N GLN A 35 7.78 13.23 -7.55
CA GLN A 35 7.26 13.38 -8.90
C GLN A 35 7.05 11.99 -9.50
N PHE A 36 5.83 11.67 -9.90
CA PHE A 36 5.57 10.40 -10.57
C PHE A 36 6.20 10.44 -11.97
N PRO A 37 7.02 9.44 -12.34
CA PRO A 37 7.78 9.47 -13.60
C PRO A 37 6.89 9.44 -14.85
N LEU A 38 5.67 8.93 -14.73
CA LEU A 38 4.67 8.95 -15.78
C LEU A 38 3.73 10.15 -15.61
N PHE A 39 3.52 10.91 -16.70
CA PHE A 39 2.55 12.00 -16.76
C PHE A 39 2.76 13.17 -15.78
N GLY A 40 3.90 13.25 -15.09
CA GLY A 40 4.25 14.38 -14.21
C GLY A 40 3.32 14.57 -13.01
N LEU A 41 2.57 13.53 -12.63
CA LEU A 41 1.57 13.60 -11.57
C LEU A 41 2.25 13.77 -10.21
N LYS A 42 1.71 14.68 -9.38
CA LYS A 42 2.22 14.93 -8.02
C LYS A 42 1.41 14.19 -6.97
N GLY A 43 2.11 13.63 -6.00
CA GLY A 43 1.54 12.92 -4.87
C GLY A 43 0.78 11.66 -5.26
N VAL A 44 1.41 10.87 -6.13
CA VAL A 44 1.03 9.48 -6.37
C VAL A 44 1.73 8.63 -5.32
N THR A 45 1.01 7.70 -4.69
CA THR A 45 1.60 6.77 -3.73
C THR A 45 2.38 5.68 -4.48
N LYS A 46 3.61 5.44 -4.05
CA LYS A 46 4.47 4.31 -4.46
C LYS A 46 3.77 3.00 -4.15
N ARG A 47 3.89 2.03 -5.05
CA ARG A 47 3.40 0.68 -4.77
C ARG A 47 4.20 0.13 -3.59
N SER A 48 3.51 -0.13 -2.49
CA SER A 48 4.15 -0.47 -1.22
C SER A 48 3.36 -1.54 -0.48
N ALA A 49 4.06 -2.33 0.32
CA ALA A 49 3.47 -3.31 1.23
C ALA A 49 4.08 -3.14 2.62
N PHE A 50 3.20 -3.15 3.64
CA PHE A 50 3.61 -3.08 5.03
C PHE A 50 2.88 -4.17 5.81
N VAL A 51 3.60 -4.93 6.63
CA VAL A 51 3.02 -5.87 7.59
C VAL A 51 3.18 -5.27 8.98
N ILE A 52 2.08 -5.13 9.70
CA ILE A 52 2.02 -4.54 11.04
C ILE A 52 1.53 -5.62 12.00
N ASP A 53 2.24 -5.82 13.10
CA ASP A 53 1.84 -6.78 14.13
C ASP A 53 0.69 -6.27 15.01
N LYS A 54 0.16 -7.14 15.89
CA LYS A 54 -0.90 -6.78 16.84
C LYS A 54 -0.50 -5.70 17.86
N GLN A 55 0.78 -5.39 18.00
CA GLN A 55 1.30 -4.32 18.86
C GLN A 55 1.46 -3.00 18.09
N GLY A 56 1.08 -2.96 16.81
CA GLY A 56 1.21 -1.76 15.96
C GLY A 56 2.62 -1.54 15.44
N LYS A 57 3.53 -2.53 15.51
CA LYS A 57 4.90 -2.42 15.00
C LYS A 57 5.00 -2.94 13.57
N ILE A 58 5.70 -2.20 12.73
CA ILE A 58 6.02 -2.63 11.37
C ILE A 58 7.03 -3.79 11.43
N LYS A 59 6.67 -4.92 10.85
CA LYS A 59 7.48 -6.14 10.75
C LYS A 59 8.07 -6.34 9.36
N TYR A 60 7.37 -5.83 8.36
CA TYR A 60 7.83 -5.79 6.98
C TYR A 60 7.46 -4.46 6.35
N ALA A 61 8.37 -3.89 5.58
CA ALA A 61 8.15 -2.69 4.79
C ALA A 61 8.84 -2.86 3.45
N GLU A 62 8.07 -2.70 2.38
CA GLU A 62 8.58 -2.69 1.02
C GLU A 62 7.94 -1.52 0.29
N VAL A 63 8.77 -0.60 -0.19
CA VAL A 63 8.34 0.57 -0.96
C VAL A 63 9.04 0.50 -2.31
N LEU A 64 8.28 0.24 -3.37
CA LEU A 64 8.82 0.08 -4.71
C LEU A 64 8.94 1.44 -5.39
N ALA A 65 10.17 1.77 -5.80
CA ALA A 65 10.45 2.94 -6.63
C ALA A 65 9.91 2.78 -8.07
N ASP A 66 9.62 1.55 -8.50
CA ASP A 66 9.05 1.22 -9.80
C ASP A 66 7.61 0.76 -9.64
N ALA A 67 6.66 1.54 -10.17
CA ALA A 67 5.23 1.24 -10.10
C ALA A 67 4.80 0.00 -10.92
N GLY A 68 5.64 -0.46 -11.84
CA GLY A 68 5.43 -1.68 -12.64
C GLY A 68 5.79 -2.98 -11.90
N LYS A 69 6.60 -2.89 -10.84
CA LYS A 69 6.92 -4.05 -9.99
C LYS A 69 5.79 -4.33 -9.01
N VAL A 70 5.76 -5.53 -8.46
CA VAL A 70 4.83 -5.95 -7.40
C VAL A 70 5.63 -6.35 -6.16
N PRO A 71 5.08 -6.13 -4.95
CA PRO A 71 5.74 -6.54 -3.71
C PRO A 71 5.98 -8.04 -3.65
N ASP A 72 6.95 -8.46 -2.83
CA ASP A 72 7.27 -9.86 -2.63
C ASP A 72 6.21 -10.56 -1.75
N PHE A 73 5.23 -11.18 -2.42
CA PHE A 73 4.15 -11.89 -1.74
C PHE A 73 4.62 -13.06 -0.89
N VAL A 74 5.77 -13.67 -1.19
CA VAL A 74 6.31 -14.79 -0.40
C VAL A 74 6.78 -14.25 0.94
N LYS A 75 7.62 -13.22 0.94
CA LYS A 75 8.10 -12.58 2.18
C LYS A 75 6.98 -11.99 3.03
N ILE A 76 5.95 -11.42 2.39
CA ILE A 76 4.77 -10.92 3.09
C ILE A 76 4.07 -12.05 3.84
N LYS A 77 3.83 -13.20 3.18
CA LYS A 77 3.21 -14.38 3.82
C LYS A 77 4.05 -14.95 4.95
N GLU A 78 5.35 -15.13 4.73
CA GLU A 78 6.28 -15.59 5.77
C GLU A 78 6.28 -14.67 6.99
N THR A 79 6.24 -13.34 6.77
CA THR A 79 6.16 -12.37 7.87
C THR A 79 4.83 -12.48 8.61
N LEU A 80 3.71 -12.66 7.90
CA LEU A 80 2.39 -12.82 8.52
C LEU A 80 2.32 -14.08 9.40
N GLU A 81 2.89 -15.19 8.94
CA GLU A 81 2.98 -16.44 9.72
C GLU A 81 3.78 -16.22 11.02
N GLN A 82 4.90 -15.51 10.94
CA GLN A 82 5.71 -15.16 12.13
C GLN A 82 4.99 -14.22 13.10
N CYS A 83 4.03 -13.44 12.62
CA CYS A 83 3.24 -12.51 13.44
C CYS A 83 2.00 -13.16 14.09
N GLY A 84 1.70 -14.43 13.77
CA GLY A 84 0.56 -15.16 14.32
C GLY A 84 -0.79 -14.57 13.89
N HIS A 85 -0.89 -14.18 12.61
CA HIS A 85 -2.14 -13.77 11.95
C HIS A 85 -2.90 -14.95 11.37
#